data_AF-A0A5K0XL21-F1
#
_entry.id   AF-A0A5K0XL21-F1
#
_cell.length_a   1.000
_cell.length_b   1.000
_cell.length_c   1.000
_cell.angle_alpha   90.00
_cell.angle_beta   90.00
_cell.angle_gamma   90.00
#
_symmetry.space_group_name_H-M   'P 1'
#
loop_
_entity.id
_entity.type
_entity.pdbx_description
1 polymer ?
#
loop_
_entity_poly.entity_id
_entity_poly.type
_entity_poly.pdbx_seq_one_letter_code
_entity_poly.pdbx_strand_id
1 'polypeptide(L)'
;HGLLNPRNPWSDGPECITMCAVQPGANFTHDLRFSTEEGTLWYHAHSDWTRWMLHGAVVIYPKIGASYPFPPPDKEYVAVL
;
A
#
# COMPACT_ATOMS: atom_id res chain seq x y z
N HIS A 1 0.94 0.13 3.97
CA HIS A 1 1.82 0.81 4.95
C HIS A 1 2.31 2.11 4.36
N GLY A 2 2.17 3.23 5.09
CA GLY A 2 2.62 4.56 4.64
C GLY A 2 1.64 5.31 3.74
N LEU A 3 0.48 4.73 3.42
CA LEU A 3 -0.63 5.43 2.78
C LEU A 3 -1.47 6.13 3.86
N LEU A 4 -1.67 7.44 3.76
CA LEU A 4 -2.46 8.23 4.70
C LEU A 4 -3.94 7.89 4.66
N ASN A 5 -4.44 7.49 3.49
CA ASN A 5 -5.82 7.07 3.23
C ASN A 5 -6.87 8.03 3.86
N PRO A 6 -6.88 9.32 3.45
CA PRO A 6 -7.54 10.37 4.21
C PRO A 6 -9.04 10.13 4.39
N ARG A 7 -9.48 10.21 5.64
CA ARG A 7 -10.87 9.98 6.07
C ARG A 7 -11.41 8.59 5.69
N ASN A 8 -10.54 7.61 5.50
CA ASN A 8 -10.92 6.25 5.13
C ASN A 8 -10.24 5.18 5.99
N PRO A 9 -10.46 5.17 7.32
CA PRO A 9 -9.87 4.15 8.19
C PRO A 9 -10.37 2.73 7.86
N TRP A 10 -11.56 2.60 7.25
CA TRP A 10 -12.20 1.32 6.94
C TRP A 10 -11.40 0.42 5.99
N SER A 11 -10.49 0.99 5.20
CA SER A 11 -9.64 0.23 4.27
C SER A 11 -8.19 0.15 4.74
N ASP A 12 -7.87 0.56 5.97
CA ASP A 12 -6.50 0.58 6.49
C ASP A 12 -5.97 -0.84 6.79
N GLY A 13 -6.81 -1.71 7.36
CA GLY A 13 -6.54 -3.16 7.45
C GLY A 13 -6.00 -3.74 8.77
N PRO A 14 -5.51 -2.99 9.79
CA PRO A 14 -5.13 -3.59 11.07
C PRO A 14 -6.27 -4.35 11.76
N GLU A 15 -6.07 -5.67 11.91
CA GLU A 15 -7.05 -6.56 12.55
C GLU A 15 -7.35 -6.09 13.98
N CYS A 16 -8.64 -6.12 14.34
CA CYS A 16 -9.18 -5.69 15.63
C CYS A 16 -9.04 -4.18 15.94
N ILE A 17 -8.51 -3.38 15.01
CA ILE A 17 -8.44 -1.91 15.15
C ILE A 17 -9.38 -1.23 14.17
N THR A 18 -9.25 -1.51 12.87
CA THR A 18 -10.08 -0.86 11.83
C THR A 18 -11.05 -1.83 11.15
N MET A 19 -10.82 -3.14 11.27
CA MET A 19 -11.72 -4.18 10.77
C MET A 19 -11.54 -5.51 11.53
N CYS A 20 -12.55 -6.38 11.48
CA CYS A 20 -12.38 -7.80 11.80
C CYS A 20 -11.66 -8.52 10.64
N ALA A 21 -11.00 -9.65 10.91
CA ALA A 21 -10.36 -10.43 9.84
C ALA A 21 -11.36 -10.94 8.80
N VAL A 22 -10.94 -10.87 7.54
CA VAL A 22 -11.63 -11.51 6.41
C VAL A 22 -11.52 -13.02 6.56
N GLN A 23 -12.65 -13.68 6.79
CA GLN A 23 -12.71 -15.11 7.05
C GLN A 23 -12.43 -15.95 5.80
N PRO A 24 -12.00 -17.22 5.93
CA PRO A 24 -11.89 -18.15 4.81
C PRO A 24 -13.19 -18.21 3.99
N GLY A 25 -13.08 -18.04 2.67
CA GLY A 25 -14.22 -18.01 1.76
C GLY A 25 -14.97 -16.67 1.68
N ALA A 26 -14.61 -15.68 2.50
CA ALA A 26 -15.11 -14.32 2.41
C ALA A 26 -14.23 -13.45 1.49
N ASN A 27 -14.74 -12.26 1.16
CA ASN A 27 -13.98 -11.25 0.43
C ASN A 27 -14.19 -9.87 1.07
N PHE A 28 -13.26 -8.96 0.77
CA PHE A 28 -13.35 -7.57 1.14
C PHE A 28 -12.68 -6.73 0.05
N THR A 29 -13.23 -5.55 -0.23
CA THR A 29 -12.68 -4.61 -1.22
C THR A 29 -12.07 -3.43 -0.49
N HIS A 30 -10.76 -3.23 -0.62
CA HIS A 30 -10.08 -2.03 -0.11
C HIS A 30 -10.25 -0.86 -1.09
N ASP A 31 -10.68 0.30 -0.58
CA ASP A 31 -10.64 1.58 -1.28
C ASP A 31 -9.35 2.32 -0.86
N LEU A 32 -8.36 2.39 -1.75
CA LEU A 32 -7.07 3.03 -1.47
C LEU A 32 -7.05 4.46 -2.02
N ARG A 33 -7.04 5.45 -1.12
CA ARG A 33 -7.04 6.87 -1.50
C ARG A 33 -5.63 7.46 -1.40
N PHE A 34 -4.92 7.45 -2.51
CA PHE A 34 -3.64 8.15 -2.64
C PHE A 34 -3.83 9.66 -2.61
N SER A 35 -2.91 10.37 -1.96
CA SER A 35 -3.01 11.79 -1.68
C SER A 35 -1.71 12.53 -2.01
N THR A 36 -0.82 12.64 -1.03
CA THR A 36 0.48 13.32 -1.13
C THR A 36 1.64 12.36 -1.38
N GLU A 37 1.39 11.06 -1.34
CA GLU A 37 2.40 10.03 -1.51
C GLU A 37 2.87 9.96 -2.97
N GLU A 38 4.18 9.98 -3.16
CA GLU A 38 4.89 9.76 -4.42
C GLU A 38 6.20 9.02 -4.08
N GLY A 39 6.56 8.01 -4.87
CA GLY A 39 7.70 7.13 -4.58
C GLY A 39 7.28 5.71 -4.19
N THR A 40 8.04 5.07 -3.29
CA THR A 40 7.82 3.66 -2.94
C THR A 40 7.22 3.52 -1.55
N LEU A 41 6.06 2.87 -1.50
CA LEU A 41 5.43 2.32 -0.30
C LEU A 41 5.45 0.79 -0.37
N TRP A 42 4.76 0.16 0.57
CA TRP A 42 4.56 -1.29 0.58
C TRP A 42 3.23 -1.66 1.23
N TYR A 43 2.70 -2.83 0.86
CA TYR A 43 1.57 -3.45 1.53
C TYR A 43 2.03 -4.69 2.27
N HIS A 44 1.31 -5.03 3.33
CA HIS A 44 1.49 -6.27 4.05
C HIS A 44 0.19 -6.67 4.74
N ALA A 45 0.02 -7.97 4.98
CA ALA A 45 -1.03 -8.46 5.85
C ALA A 45 -0.88 -7.84 7.25
N HIS A 46 -2.00 -7.54 7.90
CA HIS A 46 -2.01 -6.90 9.21
C HIS A 46 -2.76 -7.76 10.26
N SER A 47 -2.62 -9.07 10.13
CA SER A 47 -3.14 -10.10 11.05
C SER A 47 -2.01 -11.05 11.44
N ASP A 48 -1.83 -11.27 12.75
CA ASP A 48 -0.76 -12.07 13.33
C ASP A 48 0.61 -11.82 12.66
N TRP A 49 1.30 -12.89 12.29
CA TRP A 49 2.64 -12.86 11.69
C TRP A 49 2.57 -12.96 10.17
N THR A 50 1.38 -13.02 9.56
CA THR A 50 1.17 -13.35 8.15
C THR A 50 1.91 -12.44 7.17
N ARG A 51 2.30 -11.23 7.60
CA ARG A 51 3.21 -10.35 6.86
C ARG A 51 4.55 -10.98 6.50
N TRP A 52 4.94 -12.11 7.08
CA TRP A 52 6.18 -12.82 6.75
C TRP A 52 6.19 -13.37 5.31
N MET A 53 5.02 -13.73 4.75
CA MET A 53 4.90 -14.09 3.32
C MET A 53 4.03 -13.12 2.54
N LEU A 54 3.02 -12.52 3.17
CA LEU A 54 2.05 -11.70 2.47
C LEU A 54 2.42 -10.22 2.58
N HIS A 55 3.30 -9.79 1.68
CA HIS A 55 3.73 -8.41 1.55
C HIS A 55 4.22 -8.13 0.12
N GLY A 56 4.36 -6.86 -0.23
CA GLY A 56 4.88 -6.44 -1.54
C GLY A 56 5.01 -4.93 -1.65
N ALA A 57 5.70 -4.45 -2.69
CA ALA A 57 5.89 -3.03 -2.91
C ALA A 57 4.67 -2.37 -3.57
N VAL A 58 4.51 -1.07 -3.33
CA VAL A 58 3.57 -0.20 -4.04
C VAL A 58 4.38 0.96 -4.58
N VAL A 59 4.48 1.07 -5.91
CA VAL A 59 5.22 2.16 -6.57
C VAL A 59 4.21 3.20 -7.05
N ILE A 60 4.39 4.44 -6.62
CA ILE A 60 3.52 5.57 -6.95
C ILE A 60 4.36 6.54 -7.79
N TYR A 61 4.08 6.55 -9.08
CA TYR A 61 4.74 7.43 -10.04
C TYR A 61 4.31 8.89 -9.87
N PRO A 62 5.11 9.84 -10.36
CA PRO A 62 4.67 11.22 -10.51
C PRO A 62 3.35 11.30 -11.25
N LYS A 63 2.48 12.22 -10.83
CA LYS A 63 1.19 12.45 -11.49
C LYS A 63 1.41 12.77 -12.96
N ILE A 64 0.43 12.43 -13.81
CA ILE A 64 0.46 12.76 -15.24
C ILE A 64 0.69 14.28 -15.39
N GLY A 65 1.77 14.65 -16.09
CA GLY A 65 2.18 16.05 -16.30
C GLY A 65 3.22 16.57 -15.30
N ALA A 66 3.53 15.83 -14.24
CA ALA A 66 4.66 16.09 -13.36
C ALA A 66 5.89 15.29 -13.81
N SER A 67 7.07 15.67 -13.32
CA SER A 67 8.32 14.92 -13.51
C SER A 67 8.95 14.61 -12.17
N TYR A 68 9.80 13.58 -12.15
CA TYR A 68 10.73 13.38 -11.05
C TYR A 68 11.56 14.65 -10.82
N PRO A 69 12.00 14.91 -9.57
CA PRO A 69 12.93 16.01 -9.27
C PRO A 69 14.38 15.71 -9.72
N PHE A 70 14.57 14.64 -10.49
CA PHE A 70 15.84 14.15 -11.03
C PHE A 70 15.62 13.59 -12.46
N PRO A 71 16.68 13.38 -13.26
CA PRO A 71 16.54 12.80 -14.59
C PRO A 71 15.84 11.43 -14.55
N PRO A 72 14.88 11.14 -15.45
CA PRO A 72 14.18 9.87 -15.47
C PRO A 72 15.16 8.68 -15.50
N PRO A 73 14.97 7.67 -14.64
CA PRO A 73 15.85 6.50 -14.61
C PRO A 73 15.67 5.66 -15.87
N ASP A 74 16.75 5.06 -16.37
CA ASP A 74 16.69 4.11 -17.50
C ASP A 74 15.86 2.86 -17.15
N LYS A 75 15.96 2.42 -15.89
CA LYS A 75 15.26 1.26 -15.33
C LYS A 75 15.00 1.44 -13.84
N GLU A 76 13.92 0.85 -13.37
CA GLU A 76 13.55 0.79 -11.95
C GLU A 76 13.37 -0.68 -11.55
N TYR A 77 13.76 -1.03 -10.32
CA TYR A 77 13.63 -2.37 -9.77
C TYR A 77 13.07 -2.30 -8.36
N VAL A 78 12.16 -3.22 -8.05
CA VAL A 78 11.69 -3.45 -6.68
C VAL A 78 12.59 -4.50 -6.04
N ALA A 79 13.25 -4.14 -4.94
CA ALA A 79 13.97 -5.07 -4.08
C ALA A 79 13.24 -5.16 -2.73
N VAL A 80 12.70 -6.34 -2.42
CA VAL A 80 12.10 -6.67 -1.12
C VAL A 80 13.07 -7.63 -0.43
N LEU A 81 13.43 -7.32 0.82
CA LEU A 81 14.42 -8.05 1.62
C LEU A 81 13.74 -8.99 2.62
#